data_AF-A0A7G8T6V3-F1
#
_entry.id   AF-A0A7G8T6V3-F1
#
_cell.length_a   1.000
_cell.length_b   1.000
_cell.length_c   1.000
_cell.angle_alpha   90.00
_cell.angle_beta   90.00
_cell.angle_gamma   90.00
#
_symmetry.space_group_name_H-M   'P 1'
#
loop_
_entity.id
_entity.type
_entity.pdbx_description
1 polymer ?
#
loop_
_entity_poly.entity_id
_entity_poly.type
_entity_poly.pdbx_seq_one_letter_code
_entity_poly.pdbx_strand_id
1 'polypeptide(L)'
;MCAIKKHKLAALILVIVMLVGILIHSAVFWVINKAFPPLTYTTADSAVVVEMRLFLRRFAETTIGVCSTVFLVGSIMMLYSFIKTSPAVAFYKLFLLFSVTVVAMFACTVPFAIADKVFRGDYLFPVWGILAIMVLLFSILLGANLIKYLRNK
;
A
#
# COMPACT_ATOMS: atom_id res chain seq x y z
N MET A 1 -11.23 -22.75 16.33
CA MET A 1 -9.80 -22.57 15.94
C MET A 1 -9.55 -22.31 14.45
N CYS A 2 -10.37 -22.86 13.53
CA CYS A 2 -10.19 -22.71 12.07
C CYS A 2 -10.41 -21.27 11.54
N ALA A 3 -11.40 -20.53 12.04
CA ALA A 3 -11.73 -19.17 11.57
C ALA A 3 -10.61 -18.13 11.82
N ILE A 4 -9.95 -18.19 12.98
CA ILE A 4 -8.86 -17.26 13.33
C ILE A 4 -7.65 -17.43 12.39
N LYS A 5 -7.33 -18.66 11.99
CA LYS A 5 -6.26 -18.93 11.01
C LYS A 5 -6.63 -18.39 9.62
N LYS A 6 -7.89 -18.52 9.20
CA LYS A 6 -8.40 -17.99 7.93
C LYS A 6 -8.30 -16.46 7.86
N HIS A 7 -8.70 -15.74 8.92
CA HIS A 7 -8.58 -14.28 8.95
C HIS A 7 -7.13 -13.79 8.91
N LYS A 8 -6.21 -14.50 9.57
CA LYS A 8 -4.78 -14.18 9.52
C LYS A 8 -4.20 -14.38 8.12
N LEU A 9 -4.55 -15.47 7.45
CA LEU A 9 -4.09 -15.75 6.09
C LEU A 9 -4.65 -14.72 5.10
N ALA A 10 -5.94 -14.38 5.21
CA ALA A 10 -6.55 -13.35 4.36
C ALA A 10 -5.88 -11.98 4.54
N ALA A 11 -5.61 -11.57 5.80
CA ALA A 11 -4.90 -10.33 6.08
C ALA A 11 -3.49 -10.34 5.48
N LEU A 12 -2.77 -11.45 5.61
CA LEU A 12 -1.43 -11.61 5.03
C LEU A 12 -1.46 -11.48 3.50
N ILE A 13 -2.40 -12.15 2.83
CA ILE A 13 -2.53 -12.09 1.36
C ILE A 13 -2.80 -10.65 0.91
N LEU A 14 -3.70 -9.94 1.59
CA LEU A 14 -4.02 -8.55 1.25
C LEU A 14 -2.79 -7.64 1.39
N VAL A 15 -2.02 -7.80 2.47
CA VAL A 15 -0.77 -7.06 2.67
C VAL A 15 0.24 -7.40 1.56
N ILE A 16 0.41 -8.67 1.21
CA ILE A 16 1.32 -9.08 0.12
C ILE A 16 0.90 -8.45 -1.21
N VAL A 17 -0.38 -8.48 -1.57
CA VAL A 17 -0.91 -7.89 -2.81
C VAL A 17 -0.59 -6.39 -2.88
N MET A 18 -0.77 -5.67 -1.77
CA MET A 18 -0.43 -4.26 -1.68
C MET A 18 1.08 -4.02 -1.82
N LEU A 19 1.91 -4.78 -1.10
CA LEU A 19 3.38 -4.64 -1.15
C LEU A 19 3.93 -4.93 -2.54
N VAL A 20 3.40 -5.94 -3.23
CA VAL A 20 3.76 -6.25 -4.63
C VAL A 20 3.41 -5.07 -5.54
N GLY A 21 2.22 -4.49 -5.41
CA GLY A 21 1.84 -3.30 -6.19
C GLY A 21 2.78 -2.12 -5.95
N ILE A 22 3.14 -1.85 -4.69
CA ILE A 22 4.06 -0.76 -4.30
C ILE A 22 5.46 -1.01 -4.88
N LEU A 23 5.94 -2.25 -4.83
CA LEU A 23 7.26 -2.62 -5.35
C LEU A 23 7.30 -2.50 -6.88
N ILE A 24 6.27 -2.97 -7.59
CA ILE A 24 6.17 -2.82 -9.05
C ILE A 24 6.14 -1.35 -9.43
N HIS A 25 5.33 -0.54 -8.76
CA HIS A 25 5.27 0.90 -9.00
C HIS A 25 6.66 1.54 -8.83
N SER A 26 7.34 1.25 -7.73
CA SER A 26 8.66 1.82 -7.44
C SER A 26 9.73 1.37 -8.44
N ALA A 27 9.71 0.10 -8.84
CA ALA A 27 10.63 -0.44 -9.84
C ALA A 27 10.40 0.20 -11.22
N VAL A 28 9.14 0.34 -11.65
CA VAL A 28 8.81 0.96 -12.95
C VAL A 28 9.21 2.44 -12.97
N PHE A 29 8.94 3.20 -11.91
CA PHE A 29 9.38 4.59 -11.82
C PHE A 29 10.90 4.73 -11.85
N TRP A 30 11.62 3.81 -11.20
CA TRP A 30 13.07 3.79 -11.25
C TRP A 30 13.59 3.55 -12.67
N VAL A 31 12.99 2.62 -13.41
CA VAL A 31 13.29 2.39 -14.83
C VAL A 31 12.99 3.64 -15.66
N ILE A 32 11.82 4.26 -15.48
CA ILE A 32 11.42 5.48 -16.20
C ILE A 32 12.46 6.60 -15.98
N ASN A 33 12.85 6.85 -14.74
CA ASN A 33 13.71 7.98 -14.41
C ASN A 33 15.17 7.75 -14.81
N LYS A 34 15.63 6.49 -14.87
CA LYS A 34 16.99 6.15 -15.30
C LYS A 34 17.12 5.97 -16.82
N ALA A 35 16.17 5.31 -17.47
CA ALA A 35 16.22 5.05 -18.91
C ALA A 35 15.69 6.22 -19.74
N PHE A 36 14.73 6.99 -19.21
CA PHE A 36 14.00 8.03 -19.95
C PHE A 36 13.92 9.36 -19.16
N PRO A 37 15.05 10.02 -18.87
CA PRO A 37 15.08 11.26 -18.09
C PRO A 37 14.36 12.42 -18.83
N PRO A 38 13.65 13.31 -18.11
CA PRO A 38 12.76 14.30 -18.72
C PRO A 38 13.46 15.44 -19.51
N LEU A 39 14.79 15.61 -19.38
CA LEU A 39 15.51 16.81 -19.82
C LEU A 39 16.21 16.70 -21.18
N THR A 40 16.09 15.56 -21.88
CA THR A 40 16.92 15.24 -23.07
C THR A 40 16.18 15.29 -24.42
N TYR A 41 14.95 15.77 -24.46
CA TYR A 41 14.08 15.64 -25.62
C TYR A 41 14.07 16.88 -26.53
N THR A 42 15.13 17.07 -27.31
CA THR A 42 15.26 18.21 -28.26
C THR A 42 15.28 17.80 -29.74
N THR A 43 15.17 16.52 -30.08
CA THR A 43 15.18 16.00 -31.47
C THR A 43 13.93 15.19 -31.82
N ALA A 44 13.71 14.89 -33.11
CA ALA A 44 12.52 14.19 -33.62
C ALA A 44 12.25 12.79 -32.98
N ASP A 45 13.28 12.14 -32.42
CA ASP A 45 13.15 10.88 -31.65
C ASP A 45 12.52 11.08 -30.26
N SER A 46 12.26 12.33 -29.85
CA SER A 46 11.61 12.67 -28.58
C SER A 46 10.19 12.13 -28.46
N ALA A 47 9.43 12.05 -29.55
CA ALA A 47 8.02 11.65 -29.51
C ALA A 47 7.86 10.20 -29.02
N VAL A 48 8.65 9.27 -29.56
CA VAL A 48 8.61 7.83 -29.19
C VAL A 48 9.01 7.62 -27.73
N VAL A 49 10.01 8.37 -27.25
CA VAL A 49 10.47 8.26 -25.86
C VAL A 49 9.45 8.84 -24.88
N VAL A 50 8.81 9.96 -25.25
CA VAL A 50 7.73 10.55 -24.45
C VAL A 50 6.53 9.60 -24.37
N GLU A 51 6.13 8.98 -25.48
CA GLU A 51 5.05 8.00 -25.49
C GLU A 51 5.35 6.78 -24.62
N MET A 52 6.56 6.21 -24.73
CA MET A 52 6.99 5.08 -23.90
C MET A 52 6.98 5.45 -22.41
N ARG A 53 7.45 6.65 -22.06
CA ARG A 53 7.41 7.15 -20.67
C ARG A 53 5.99 7.27 -20.14
N LEU A 54 5.06 7.80 -20.93
CA LEU A 54 3.65 7.92 -20.54
C LEU A 54 2.98 6.55 -20.40
N PHE A 55 3.30 5.61 -21.29
CA PHE A 55 2.82 4.25 -21.22
C PHE A 55 3.26 3.54 -19.93
N LEU A 56 4.57 3.57 -19.63
CA LEU A 56 5.10 2.95 -18.41
C LEU A 56 4.54 3.60 -17.14
N ARG A 57 4.37 4.94 -17.15
CA ARG A 57 3.76 5.65 -16.02
C ARG A 57 2.31 5.20 -15.80
N ARG A 58 1.49 5.17 -16.85
CA ARG A 58 0.10 4.69 -16.76
C ARG A 58 0.03 3.24 -16.29
N PHE A 59 0.94 2.39 -16.75
CA PHE A 59 1.03 1.01 -16.31
C PHE A 59 1.33 0.91 -14.81
N ALA A 60 2.30 1.69 -14.30
CA ALA A 60 2.63 1.72 -12.88
C ALA A 60 1.45 2.23 -12.02
N GLU A 61 0.84 3.35 -12.43
CA GLU A 61 -0.31 3.97 -11.75
C GLU A 61 -1.53 3.05 -11.73
N THR A 62 -1.82 2.36 -12.84
CA THR A 62 -2.91 1.38 -12.92
C THR A 62 -2.66 0.19 -12.02
N THR A 63 -1.44 -0.35 -12.03
CA THR A 63 -1.07 -1.52 -11.21
C THR A 63 -1.22 -1.22 -9.72
N ILE A 64 -0.65 -0.10 -9.24
CA ILE A 64 -0.82 0.29 -7.84
C ILE A 64 -2.27 0.59 -7.49
N GLY A 65 -3.04 1.19 -8.42
CA GLY A 65 -4.46 1.46 -8.24
C GLY A 65 -5.27 0.19 -8.01
N VAL A 66 -5.05 -0.85 -8.83
CA VAL A 66 -5.72 -2.16 -8.69
C VAL A 66 -5.33 -2.82 -7.37
N CYS A 67 -4.02 -2.92 -7.06
CA CYS A 67 -3.54 -3.54 -5.83
C CYS A 67 -4.08 -2.82 -4.58
N SER A 68 -4.09 -1.48 -4.59
CA SER A 68 -4.60 -0.66 -3.48
C SER A 68 -6.11 -0.83 -3.30
N THR A 69 -6.86 -0.93 -4.40
CA THR A 69 -8.32 -1.15 -4.36
C THR A 69 -8.65 -2.52 -3.78
N VAL A 70 -7.95 -3.58 -4.21
CA VAL A 70 -8.12 -4.94 -3.67
C VAL A 70 -7.80 -4.96 -2.17
N PHE A 71 -6.70 -4.34 -1.77
CA PHE A 71 -6.31 -4.22 -0.36
C PHE A 71 -7.37 -3.47 0.46
N LEU A 72 -7.89 -2.35 -0.05
CA LEU A 72 -8.92 -1.54 0.60
C LEU A 72 -10.19 -2.35 0.84
N VAL A 73 -10.77 -2.92 -0.23
CA VAL A 73 -12.03 -3.65 -0.17
C VAL A 73 -11.88 -4.84 0.77
N GLY A 74 -10.79 -5.60 0.65
CA GLY A 74 -10.49 -6.70 1.55
C GLY A 74 -10.36 -6.28 3.02
N SER A 75 -9.72 -5.13 3.27
CA SER A 75 -9.57 -4.59 4.63
C SER A 75 -10.91 -4.16 5.24
N ILE A 76 -11.80 -3.56 4.45
CA ILE A 76 -13.17 -3.20 4.88
C ILE A 76 -13.97 -4.47 5.22
N MET A 77 -13.91 -5.50 4.38
CA MET A 77 -14.59 -6.78 4.64
C MET A 77 -14.07 -7.47 5.91
N MET A 78 -12.75 -7.43 6.15
CA MET A 78 -12.14 -7.95 7.36
C MET A 78 -12.55 -7.14 8.59
N LEU A 79 -12.57 -5.81 8.49
CA LEU A 79 -13.02 -4.93 9.57
C LEU A 79 -14.47 -5.22 9.95
N TYR A 80 -15.37 -5.34 8.98
CA TYR A 80 -16.76 -5.72 9.22
C TYR A 80 -16.86 -7.09 9.93
N SER A 81 -16.13 -8.08 9.44
CA SER A 81 -16.09 -9.41 10.05
C SER A 81 -15.58 -9.33 11.49
N PHE A 82 -14.53 -8.56 11.75
CA PHE A 82 -13.99 -8.36 13.08
C PHE A 82 -15.02 -7.73 14.02
N ILE A 83 -15.71 -6.67 13.58
CA ILE A 83 -16.75 -5.98 14.36
C ILE A 83 -17.89 -6.92 14.70
N LYS A 84 -18.32 -7.79 13.78
CA LYS A 84 -19.48 -8.65 13.99
C LYS A 84 -19.19 -9.91 14.80
N THR A 85 -18.09 -10.60 14.53
CA THR A 85 -17.91 -11.99 14.99
C THR A 85 -16.72 -12.22 15.90
N SER A 86 -15.75 -11.30 15.93
CA SER A 86 -14.51 -11.52 16.67
C SER A 86 -14.59 -10.99 18.11
N PRO A 87 -13.97 -11.67 19.09
CA PRO A 87 -13.80 -11.15 20.43
C PRO A 87 -12.86 -9.94 20.44
N ALA A 88 -12.86 -9.18 21.54
CA ALA A 88 -11.89 -8.11 21.74
C ALA A 88 -10.47 -8.68 21.69
N VAL A 89 -9.56 -7.97 21.01
CA VAL A 89 -8.16 -8.33 20.86
C VAL A 89 -7.31 -7.33 21.63
N ALA A 90 -6.21 -7.79 22.23
CA ALA A 90 -5.29 -6.91 22.92
C ALA A 90 -4.72 -5.84 21.97
N PHE A 91 -4.76 -4.57 22.39
CA PHE A 91 -4.35 -3.41 21.58
C PHE A 91 -2.94 -3.54 21.00
N TYR A 92 -1.98 -4.09 21.77
CA TYR A 92 -0.60 -4.27 21.29
C TYR A 92 -0.50 -5.15 20.04
N LYS A 93 -1.39 -6.14 19.86
CA LYS A 93 -1.38 -7.02 18.67
C LYS A 93 -1.87 -6.28 17.43
N LEU A 94 -2.87 -5.42 17.59
CA LEU A 94 -3.41 -4.59 16.52
C LEU A 94 -2.35 -3.56 16.08
N PHE A 95 -1.71 -2.92 17.06
CA PHE A 95 -0.65 -1.95 16.79
C PHE A 95 0.55 -2.61 16.09
N LEU A 96 0.99 -3.79 16.55
CA LEU A 96 2.09 -4.52 15.92
C LEU A 96 1.79 -4.83 14.44
N LEU A 97 0.58 -5.34 14.14
CA LEU A 97 0.18 -5.62 12.76
C LEU A 97 0.21 -4.36 11.88
N PHE A 98 -0.32 -3.25 12.40
CA PHE A 98 -0.31 -1.97 11.71
C PHE A 98 1.13 -1.48 11.47
N SER A 99 1.96 -1.41 12.51
CA SER A 99 3.34 -0.96 12.43
C SER A 99 4.18 -1.79 11.46
N VAL A 100 4.07 -3.13 11.52
CA VAL A 100 4.81 -4.01 10.59
C VAL A 100 4.39 -3.75 9.14
N THR A 101 3.10 -3.55 8.89
CA THR A 101 2.60 -3.26 7.54
C THR A 101 3.14 -1.93 7.03
N VAL A 102 3.10 -0.89 7.86
CA VAL A 102 3.63 0.45 7.51
C VAL A 102 5.13 0.36 7.22
N VAL A 103 5.91 -0.30 8.08
CA VAL A 103 7.36 -0.48 7.89
C VAL A 103 7.64 -1.24 6.59
N ALA A 104 6.88 -2.29 6.28
CA ALA A 104 7.03 -3.05 5.04
C ALA A 104 6.74 -2.19 3.80
N MET A 105 5.71 -1.33 3.84
CA MET A 105 5.42 -0.40 2.73
C MET A 105 6.59 0.54 2.46
N PHE A 106 7.15 1.14 3.51
CA PHE A 106 8.31 2.01 3.38
C PHE A 106 9.55 1.25 2.91
N ALA A 107 9.75 0.01 3.36
CA ALA A 107 10.86 -0.83 2.89
C ALA A 107 10.80 -1.08 1.37
N CYS A 108 9.60 -1.10 0.77
CA CYS A 108 9.45 -1.26 -0.68
C CYS A 108 9.77 0.02 -1.48
N THR A 109 9.63 1.22 -0.92
CA THR A 109 9.75 2.49 -1.68
C THR A 109 10.96 3.33 -1.30
N VAL A 110 11.33 3.36 -0.02
CA VAL A 110 12.40 4.19 0.52
C VAL A 110 13.76 3.91 -0.14
N PRO A 111 14.17 2.66 -0.41
CA PRO A 111 15.43 2.40 -1.11
C PRO A 111 15.50 3.10 -2.48
N PHE A 112 14.39 3.08 -3.23
CA PHE A 112 14.30 3.75 -4.53
C PHE A 112 14.32 5.28 -4.39
N ALA A 113 13.59 5.82 -3.41
CA ALA A 113 13.58 7.27 -3.13
C ALA A 113 14.96 7.80 -2.65
N ILE A 114 15.74 6.98 -1.94
CA ILE A 114 17.10 7.33 -1.55
C ILE A 114 18.03 7.33 -2.78
N ALA A 115 17.89 6.34 -3.65
CA ALA A 115 18.68 6.20 -4.87
C ALA A 115 18.36 7.26 -5.94
N ASP A 116 17.12 7.72 -6.02
CA ASP A 116 16.65 8.72 -6.97
C ASP A 116 16.13 9.97 -6.24
N LYS A 117 17.07 10.85 -5.88
CA LYS A 117 16.79 12.04 -5.05
C LYS A 117 15.90 13.07 -5.74
N VAL A 118 15.95 13.14 -7.07
CA VAL A 118 15.24 14.15 -7.87
C VAL A 118 13.74 13.84 -7.90
N PHE A 119 13.39 12.56 -8.03
CA PHE A 119 11.99 12.11 -8.17
C PHE A 119 11.44 11.43 -6.90
N ARG A 120 11.98 11.74 -5.72
CA ARG A 120 11.53 11.18 -4.42
C ARG A 120 10.02 11.21 -4.21
N GLY A 121 9.39 12.30 -4.63
CA GLY A 121 7.95 12.49 -4.51
C GLY A 121 7.17 11.39 -5.23
N ASP A 122 7.61 10.99 -6.42
CA ASP A 122 6.91 10.02 -7.25
C ASP A 122 6.86 8.62 -6.60
N TYR A 123 7.91 8.23 -5.86
CA TYR A 123 7.95 6.96 -5.13
C TYR A 123 7.08 6.97 -3.87
N LEU A 124 7.03 8.10 -3.16
CA LEU A 124 6.34 8.20 -1.87
C LEU A 124 4.86 8.57 -2.00
N PHE A 125 4.46 9.26 -3.08
CA PHE A 125 3.08 9.68 -3.32
C PHE A 125 2.03 8.57 -3.16
N PRO A 126 2.15 7.39 -3.79
CA PRO A 126 1.18 6.31 -3.62
C PRO A 126 1.14 5.78 -2.18
N VAL A 127 2.27 5.79 -1.46
CA VAL A 127 2.36 5.34 -0.06
C VAL A 127 1.54 6.25 0.85
N TRP A 128 1.58 7.57 0.64
CA TRP A 128 0.81 8.53 1.44
C TRP A 128 -0.69 8.30 1.34
N GLY A 129 -1.20 8.07 0.13
CA GLY A 129 -2.63 7.80 -0.08
C GLY A 129 -3.09 6.54 0.64
N ILE A 130 -2.33 5.44 0.51
CA ILE A 130 -2.65 4.19 1.20
C ILE A 130 -2.54 4.36 2.72
N LEU A 131 -1.51 5.05 3.20
CA LEU A 131 -1.28 5.29 4.63
C LEU A 131 -2.44 6.06 5.27
N ALA A 132 -2.93 7.11 4.61
CA ALA A 132 -4.07 7.89 5.12
C ALA A 132 -5.31 7.01 5.32
N ILE A 133 -5.60 6.13 4.37
CA ILE A 133 -6.74 5.23 4.46
C ILE A 133 -6.52 4.13 5.51
N MET A 134 -5.30 3.59 5.61
CA MET A 134 -4.95 2.62 6.64
C MET A 134 -5.11 3.20 8.05
N VAL A 135 -4.69 4.46 8.27
CA VAL A 135 -4.86 5.16 9.56
C VAL A 135 -6.34 5.31 9.90
N LEU A 136 -7.18 5.65 8.92
CA LEU A 136 -8.63 5.71 9.10
C LEU A 136 -9.22 4.35 9.51
N LEU A 137 -8.92 3.29 8.75
CA LEU A 137 -9.42 1.94 9.03
C LEU A 137 -8.93 1.42 10.39
N PHE A 138 -7.67 1.70 10.73
CA PHE A 138 -7.09 1.35 12.02
C PHE A 138 -7.77 2.09 13.18
N SER A 139 -8.11 3.37 13.00
CA SER A 139 -8.83 4.15 14.01
C SER A 139 -10.23 3.58 14.28
N ILE A 140 -10.95 3.20 13.23
CA ILE A 140 -12.26 2.53 13.36
C ILE A 140 -12.11 1.18 14.07
N LEU A 141 -11.08 0.39 13.71
CA LEU A 141 -10.80 -0.90 14.34
C LEU A 141 -10.52 -0.75 15.85
N LEU A 142 -9.71 0.24 16.23
CA LEU A 142 -9.40 0.54 17.62
C LEU A 142 -10.67 0.93 18.41
N GLY A 143 -11.49 1.82 17.85
CA GLY A 143 -12.76 2.23 18.48
C GLY A 143 -13.71 1.05 18.68
N ALA A 144 -13.90 0.23 17.65
CA ALA A 144 -14.74 -0.96 17.76
C ALA A 144 -14.20 -1.98 18.78
N ASN A 145 -12.87 -2.15 18.84
CA ASN A 145 -12.24 -3.04 19.81
C ASN A 145 -12.40 -2.53 21.25
N LEU A 146 -12.30 -1.20 21.45
CA LEU A 146 -12.52 -0.56 22.74
C LEU A 146 -13.97 -0.76 23.23
N ILE A 147 -14.96 -0.52 22.38
CA ILE A 147 -16.38 -0.72 22.71
C ILE A 147 -16.64 -2.16 23.17
N LYS A 148 -16.06 -3.14 22.46
CA LYS A 148 -16.16 -4.56 22.84
C LYS A 148 -15.49 -4.87 24.17
N TYR A 149 -14.30 -4.31 24.40
CA TYR A 149 -13.59 -4.48 25.64
C TYR A 149 -14.39 -3.94 26.84
N LEU A 150 -15.03 -2.78 26.68
CA LEU A 150 -15.88 -2.17 27.71
C LEU A 150 -17.18 -2.95 27.95
N ARG A 151 -17.78 -3.57 26.92
CA ARG A 151 -19.01 -4.36 27.07
C ARG A 151 -18.79 -5.73 27.75
N ASN A 152 -17.60 -6.29 27.61
CA ASN A 152 -17.26 -7.62 28.16
C ASN A 152 -16.61 -7.55 29.56
N LYS A 153 -16.54 -6.37 30.16
CA LYS A 153 -16.01 -6.12 31.51
C LYS A 153 -17.16 -5.77 32.43
#